data_AF-A0A0K8Q527-F1
#
_entry.id   AF-A0A0K8Q527-F1
#
_cell.length_a   1.000
_cell.length_b   1.000
_cell.length_c   1.000
_cell.angle_alpha   90.00
_cell.angle_beta   90.00
_cell.angle_gamma   90.00
#
_symmetry.space_group_name_H-M   'P 1'
#
loop_
_entity.id
_entity.type
_entity.pdbx_description
1 polymer ?
#
loop_
_entity_poly.entity_id
_entity_poly.type
_entity_poly.pdbx_seq_one_letter_code
_entity_poly.pdbx_strand_id
1 'polypeptide(L)'
;MWTRAEISLIQHVAGNVAYGLIQSHLMSAQKQVVKQLQQLDQAKTDFLATVNHELRTPLTSISAYLDMIQDGAGGPVPPEVGRMLDIIVRNSERLRRLIEDMLTVSRQDYEGTSLHLAHVGLGNTLRIVTVALRPLAELRDVTIDLELADDGP
;
A
#
# COMPACT_ATOMS: atom_id res chain seq x y z
N MET A 1 -47.61 44.81 25.98
CA MET A 1 -47.92 44.18 24.67
C MET A 1 -46.63 44.22 23.87
N TRP A 2 -46.14 43.09 23.37
CA TRP A 2 -44.85 43.02 22.67
C TRP A 2 -44.94 43.72 21.31
N THR A 3 -43.89 44.41 20.92
CA THR A 3 -43.81 45.08 19.62
C THR A 3 -43.46 44.08 18.51
N ARG A 4 -43.86 44.39 17.27
CA ARG A 4 -43.50 43.56 16.10
C ARG A 4 -41.98 43.37 15.94
N ALA A 5 -41.19 44.37 16.32
CA ALA A 5 -39.74 44.31 16.26
C ALA A 5 -39.16 43.30 17.27
N GLU A 6 -39.65 43.30 18.52
CA GLU A 6 -39.20 42.35 19.55
C GLU A 6 -39.55 40.90 19.18
N ILE A 7 -40.74 40.68 18.62
CA ILE A 7 -41.16 39.34 18.14
C ILE A 7 -40.24 38.85 17.01
N SER A 8 -39.94 39.72 16.04
CA SER A 8 -39.05 39.37 14.92
C SER A 8 -37.63 39.04 15.40
N LEU A 9 -37.12 39.77 16.39
CA LEU A 9 -35.78 39.55 16.93
C LEU A 9 -35.70 38.20 17.68
N ILE A 10 -36.73 37.86 18.46
CA ILE A 10 -36.82 36.54 19.11
C ILE A 10 -36.92 35.41 18.09
N GLN A 11 -37.74 35.56 17.04
CA GLN A 11 -37.86 34.54 16.01
C GLN A 11 -36.53 34.29 15.28
N HIS A 12 -35.76 35.33 14.97
CA HIS A 12 -34.42 35.17 14.38
C HIS A 12 -33.43 34.51 15.33
N VAL A 13 -33.37 34.92 16.59
CA VAL A 13 -32.47 34.29 17.58
C VAL A 13 -32.84 32.82 17.79
N ALA A 14 -34.14 32.52 17.95
CA ALA A 14 -34.62 31.16 18.09
C ALA A 14 -34.30 30.31 16.85
N GLY A 15 -34.46 30.86 15.64
CA GLY A 15 -34.08 30.21 14.39
C GLY A 15 -32.58 29.91 14.31
N ASN A 16 -31.72 30.88 14.66
CA ASN A 16 -30.27 30.71 14.65
C ASN A 16 -29.79 29.67 15.69
N VAL A 17 -30.38 29.68 16.89
CA VAL A 17 -30.07 28.68 17.93
C VAL A 17 -30.52 27.29 17.50
N ALA A 18 -31.74 27.15 16.95
CA ALA A 18 -32.24 25.88 16.44
C ALA A 18 -31.36 25.33 15.31
N TYR A 19 -30.97 26.20 14.36
CA TYR A 19 -30.04 25.85 13.29
C TYR A 19 -28.68 25.39 13.83
N GLY A 20 -28.11 26.13 14.80
CA GLY A 20 -26.84 25.78 15.42
C GLY A 20 -26.87 24.43 16.16
N LEU A 21 -27.97 24.13 16.86
CA LEU A 21 -28.14 22.84 17.55
C LEU A 21 -28.23 21.67 16.57
N ILE A 22 -29.01 21.81 15.49
CA ILE A 22 -29.12 20.78 14.45
C ILE A 22 -27.77 20.58 13.76
N GLN A 23 -27.07 21.67 13.42
CA GLN A 23 -25.74 21.60 12.80
C GLN A 23 -24.72 20.93 13.71
N SER A 24 -24.67 21.28 14.99
CA SER A 24 -23.79 20.64 15.97
C SER A 24 -24.03 19.13 16.05
N HIS A 25 -25.29 18.70 16.07
CA HIS A 25 -25.65 17.29 16.09
C HIS A 25 -25.22 16.57 14.82
N LEU A 26 -25.48 17.15 13.64
CA LEU A 26 -25.05 16.62 12.34
C LEU A 26 -23.52 16.52 12.25
N MET A 27 -22.79 17.56 12.64
CA MET A 27 -21.32 17.55 12.65
C MET A 27 -20.78 16.48 13.59
N SER A 28 -21.41 16.29 14.76
CA SER A 28 -21.00 15.25 15.72
C SER A 28 -21.24 13.84 15.17
N ALA A 29 -22.40 13.61 14.55
CA ALA A 29 -22.72 12.34 13.89
C ALA A 29 -21.76 12.06 12.70
N GLN A 30 -21.50 13.06 11.87
CA GLN A 30 -20.55 12.95 10.76
C GLN A 30 -19.14 12.63 11.26
N LYS A 31 -18.65 13.33 12.29
CA LYS A 31 -17.35 13.04 12.91
C LYS A 31 -17.28 11.61 13.45
N GLN A 32 -18.35 11.12 14.06
CA GLN A 32 -18.41 9.75 14.57
C GLN A 32 -18.34 8.73 13.43
N VAL A 33 -19.07 8.95 12.33
CA VAL A 33 -19.01 8.07 11.14
C VAL A 33 -17.61 8.09 10.52
N VAL A 34 -17.00 9.26 10.34
CA VAL A 34 -15.63 9.38 9.83
C VAL A 34 -14.65 8.63 10.72
N LYS A 35 -14.76 8.78 12.05
CA LYS A 35 -13.92 8.05 13.01
C LYS A 35 -14.11 6.54 12.90
N GLN A 36 -15.35 6.07 12.75
CA GLN A 36 -15.62 4.63 12.58
C GLN A 36 -15.05 4.09 11.27
N LEU A 37 -15.15 4.85 10.18
CA LEU A 37 -14.53 4.48 8.90
C LEU A 37 -13.01 4.40 9.02
N GLN A 38 -12.37 5.38 9.67
CA GLN A 38 -10.93 5.36 9.93
C GLN A 38 -10.50 4.21 10.85
N GLN A 39 -11.35 3.77 11.79
CA GLN A 39 -11.04 2.60 12.61
C GLN A 39 -11.18 1.30 11.83
N LEU A 40 -12.22 1.19 11.01
CA LEU A 40 -12.49 0.01 10.19
C LEU A 40 -11.39 -0.20 9.15
N ASP A 41 -11.03 0.89 8.48
CA ASP A 41 -9.98 0.85 7.48
C ASP A 41 -8.66 0.41 8.19
N GLN A 42 -8.37 0.85 9.41
CA GLN A 42 -7.08 0.56 10.06
C GLN A 42 -7.03 -0.92 10.41
N ALA A 43 -8.15 -1.44 10.93
CA ALA A 43 -8.32 -2.86 11.17
C ALA A 43 -8.15 -3.69 9.89
N LYS A 44 -8.67 -3.23 8.74
CA LYS A 44 -8.45 -3.88 7.43
C LYS A 44 -6.95 -3.90 7.08
N THR A 45 -6.25 -2.78 7.25
CA THR A 45 -4.81 -2.68 6.95
C THR A 45 -3.97 -3.58 7.85
N ASP A 46 -4.24 -3.57 9.16
CA ASP A 46 -3.52 -4.40 10.14
C ASP A 46 -3.77 -5.89 9.90
N PHE A 47 -5.02 -6.26 9.58
CA PHE A 47 -5.37 -7.62 9.22
C PHE A 47 -4.62 -8.10 7.98
N LEU A 48 -4.61 -7.30 6.90
CA LEU A 48 -3.90 -7.65 5.67
C LEU A 48 -2.39 -7.74 5.88
N ALA A 49 -1.81 -6.83 6.68
CA ALA A 49 -0.39 -6.89 7.02
C ALA A 49 -0.04 -8.20 7.75
N THR A 50 -0.84 -8.55 8.77
CA THR A 50 -0.64 -9.77 9.57
C THR A 50 -0.72 -11.02 8.71
N VAL A 51 -1.79 -11.17 7.93
CA VAL A 51 -1.99 -12.32 7.05
C VAL A 51 -0.83 -12.45 6.05
N ASN A 52 -0.37 -11.35 5.46
CA ASN A 52 0.75 -11.38 4.52
C ASN A 52 2.06 -11.83 5.17
N HIS A 53 2.36 -11.37 6.39
CA HIS A 53 3.54 -11.81 7.14
C HIS A 53 3.48 -13.30 7.48
N GLU A 54 2.31 -13.77 7.92
CA GLU A 54 2.09 -15.18 8.23
C GLU A 54 2.14 -16.08 7.01
N LEU A 55 1.75 -15.60 5.82
CA LEU A 55 1.83 -16.34 4.56
C LEU A 55 3.23 -16.32 3.92
N ARG A 56 3.99 -15.23 4.10
CA ARG A 56 5.35 -15.12 3.55
C ARG A 56 6.29 -16.17 4.14
N THR A 57 6.18 -16.45 5.43
CA THR A 57 7.03 -17.41 6.13
C THR A 57 6.93 -18.84 5.57
N PRO A 58 5.75 -19.49 5.51
CA PRO A 58 5.62 -20.83 4.94
C PRO A 58 5.95 -20.85 3.45
N LEU A 59 5.64 -19.78 2.71
CA LEU A 59 5.99 -19.70 1.29
C LEU A 59 7.51 -19.63 1.08
N THR A 60 8.23 -18.89 1.93
CA THR A 60 9.70 -18.84 1.90
C THR A 60 10.29 -20.22 2.13
N SER A 61 9.76 -20.98 3.10
CA SER A 61 10.19 -22.35 3.35
C SER A 61 9.91 -23.27 2.14
N ILE A 62 8.72 -23.17 1.53
CA ILE A 62 8.37 -23.95 0.32
C ILE A 62 9.35 -23.63 -0.80
N SER A 63 9.61 -22.35 -1.10
CA SER A 63 10.57 -21.95 -2.12
C SER A 63 11.97 -22.48 -1.83
N ALA A 64 12.45 -22.36 -0.59
CA ALA A 64 13.77 -22.87 -0.21
C ALA A 64 13.91 -24.39 -0.44
N TYR A 65 12.90 -25.18 -0.09
CA TYR A 65 12.94 -26.63 -0.35
C TYR A 65 12.86 -26.95 -1.85
N LEU A 66 12.10 -26.18 -2.64
CA LEU A 66 12.05 -26.35 -4.09
C LEU A 66 13.41 -26.04 -4.73
N ASP A 67 14.05 -24.95 -4.31
CA ASP A 67 15.40 -24.56 -4.77
C ASP A 67 16.42 -25.66 -4.42
N MET A 68 16.39 -26.17 -3.19
CA MET A 68 17.24 -27.29 -2.77
C MET A 68 17.05 -28.53 -3.65
N ILE A 69 15.81 -28.91 -3.96
CA ILE A 69 15.53 -30.08 -4.83
C ILE A 69 16.04 -29.84 -6.24
N GLN A 70 15.89 -28.63 -6.78
CA GLN A 70 16.41 -28.26 -8.10
C GLN A 70 17.94 -28.26 -8.14
N ASP A 71 18.59 -27.90 -7.04
CA ASP A 71 20.05 -27.99 -6.85
C ASP A 71 20.55 -29.42 -6.60
N GLY A 72 19.66 -30.42 -6.63
CA GLY A 72 19.98 -31.84 -6.50
C GLY A 72 19.98 -32.37 -5.06
N ALA A 73 19.53 -31.58 -4.09
CA ALA A 73 19.31 -32.06 -2.73
C ALA A 73 18.15 -33.07 -2.73
N GLY A 74 18.45 -34.35 -2.51
CA GLY A 74 17.48 -35.45 -2.61
C GLY A 74 17.80 -36.47 -3.71
N GLY A 75 18.84 -36.22 -4.52
CA GLY A 75 19.30 -37.12 -5.56
C GLY A 75 18.63 -36.89 -6.92
N PRO A 76 18.80 -37.83 -7.87
CA PRO A 76 18.31 -37.66 -9.24
C PRO A 76 16.77 -37.55 -9.29
N VAL A 77 16.28 -36.46 -9.86
CA VAL A 77 14.84 -36.23 -10.06
C VAL A 77 14.42 -36.84 -11.41
N PRO A 78 13.42 -37.73 -11.46
CA PRO A 78 12.88 -38.25 -12.72
C PRO A 78 12.33 -37.12 -13.61
N PRO A 79 12.48 -37.18 -14.96
CA PRO A 79 12.03 -36.11 -15.85
C PRO A 79 10.55 -35.73 -15.73
N GLU A 80 9.69 -36.68 -15.37
CA GLU A 80 8.27 -36.43 -15.12
C GLU A 80 8.02 -35.61 -13.86
N VAL A 81 8.77 -35.89 -12.78
CA VAL A 81 8.72 -35.14 -11.52
C VAL A 81 9.30 -33.74 -11.71
N GLY A 82 10.34 -33.59 -12.53
CA GLY A 82 10.91 -32.28 -12.88
C GLY A 82 9.86 -31.32 -13.45
N ARG A 83 9.03 -31.78 -14.40
CA ARG A 83 7.93 -30.95 -14.95
C ARG A 83 6.91 -30.54 -13.90
N MET A 84 6.62 -31.41 -12.92
CA MET A 84 5.71 -31.10 -11.82
C MET A 84 6.33 -30.06 -10.88
N LEU A 85 7.62 -30.19 -10.55
CA LEU A 85 8.35 -29.21 -9.73
C LEU A 85 8.35 -27.83 -10.38
N ASP A 86 8.58 -27.74 -11.70
CA ASP A 86 8.53 -26.47 -12.42
C ASP A 86 7.14 -25.81 -12.32
N ILE A 87 6.06 -26.60 -12.33
CA ILE A 87 4.70 -26.09 -12.11
C ILE A 87 4.55 -25.55 -10.69
N ILE A 88 5.06 -26.27 -9.69
CA ILE A 88 4.96 -25.86 -8.28
C ILE A 88 5.75 -24.56 -8.07
N VAL A 89 6.98 -24.46 -8.57
CA VAL A 89 7.82 -23.25 -8.49
C VAL A 89 7.09 -22.05 -9.09
N ARG A 90 6.54 -22.18 -10.30
CA ARG A 90 5.77 -21.08 -10.93
C ARG A 90 4.54 -20.68 -10.11
N ASN A 91 3.86 -21.62 -9.47
CA ASN A 91 2.69 -21.31 -8.64
C ASN A 91 3.07 -20.67 -7.31
N SER A 92 4.13 -21.13 -6.65
CA SER A 92 4.67 -20.50 -5.43
C SER A 92 5.08 -19.05 -5.70
N GLU A 93 5.75 -18.81 -6.82
CA GLU A 93 6.18 -17.47 -7.23
C GLU A 93 4.99 -16.59 -7.65
N ARG A 94 3.95 -17.16 -8.26
CA ARG A 94 2.67 -16.46 -8.49
C ARG A 94 1.97 -16.08 -7.18
N LEU A 95 1.94 -16.99 -6.20
CA LEU A 95 1.33 -16.74 -4.90
C LEU A 95 2.09 -15.63 -4.15
N ARG A 96 3.43 -15.63 -4.22
CA ARG A 96 4.27 -14.57 -3.64
C ARG A 96 3.88 -13.19 -4.17
N ARG A 97 3.74 -13.05 -5.48
CA ARG A 97 3.29 -11.79 -6.11
C ARG A 97 1.89 -11.38 -5.66
N LEU A 98 0.94 -12.30 -5.60
CA LEU A 98 -0.42 -11.99 -5.13
C LEU A 98 -0.43 -11.47 -3.68
N ILE A 99 0.39 -12.05 -2.81
CA ILE A 99 0.56 -11.60 -1.42
C ILE A 99 1.18 -10.19 -1.38
N GLU A 100 2.19 -9.92 -2.21
CA GLU A 100 2.83 -8.61 -2.31
C GLU A 100 1.91 -7.52 -2.88
N ASP A 101 1.11 -7.86 -3.89
CA ASP A 101 0.13 -6.96 -4.51
C ASP A 101 -0.98 -6.57 -3.51
N MET A 102 -1.46 -7.52 -2.70
CA MET A 102 -2.46 -7.24 -1.67
C MET A 102 -1.98 -6.21 -0.63
N LEU A 103 -0.69 -6.21 -0.28
CA LEU A 103 -0.10 -5.21 0.62
C LEU A 103 -0.02 -3.82 -0.04
N THR A 104 0.25 -3.79 -1.35
CA THR A 104 0.39 -2.52 -2.09
C THR A 104 -0.96 -1.81 -2.17
N VAL A 105 -2.04 -2.55 -2.46
CA VAL A 105 -3.40 -2.02 -2.47
C VAL A 105 -3.84 -1.53 -1.09
N SER A 106 -3.55 -2.29 -0.01
CA SER A 106 -3.96 -1.90 1.34
C SER A 106 -3.27 -0.63 1.85
N ARG A 107 -2.01 -0.40 1.43
CA ARG A 107 -1.25 0.80 1.79
C ARG A 107 -1.61 2.03 0.95
N GLN A 108 -2.15 1.85 -0.26
CA GLN A 108 -2.61 2.98 -1.08
C GLN A 108 -3.94 3.58 -0.59
N ASP A 109 -4.74 2.79 0.12
CA ASP A 109 -6.00 3.26 0.71
C ASP A 109 -5.78 4.00 2.04
N TYR A 110 -4.67 3.72 2.74
CA TYR A 110 -4.32 4.30 4.04
C TYR A 110 -3.43 5.53 3.93
N GLU A 111 -4.04 6.70 4.11
CA GLU A 111 -3.37 7.98 4.38
C GLU A 111 -2.52 8.48 3.20
N GLY A 112 -2.66 9.74 2.79
CA GLY A 112 -1.94 10.76 3.55
C GLY A 112 -0.47 10.38 3.75
N THR A 113 0.20 9.80 2.74
CA THR A 113 1.65 9.60 2.76
C THR A 113 2.24 10.96 3.07
N SER A 114 2.65 11.20 4.31
CA SER A 114 3.31 12.44 4.67
C SER A 114 4.62 12.41 3.91
N LEU A 115 4.61 13.02 2.73
CA LEU A 115 5.79 13.17 1.90
C LEU A 115 6.83 13.86 2.76
N HIS A 116 7.80 13.07 3.21
CA HIS A 116 8.96 13.59 3.90
C HIS A 116 9.81 14.29 2.86
N LEU A 117 9.50 15.57 2.63
CA LEU A 117 10.25 16.43 1.75
C LEU A 117 11.65 16.60 2.35
N ALA A 118 12.61 15.94 1.73
CA ALA A 118 14.03 16.04 2.04
C ALA A 118 14.78 16.41 0.77
N HIS A 119 15.98 16.95 0.93
CA HIS A 119 16.87 17.17 -0.20
C HIS A 119 17.35 15.82 -0.72
N VAL A 120 17.05 15.49 -1.97
CA VAL A 120 17.41 14.21 -2.60
C VAL A 120 18.39 14.48 -3.74
N GLY A 121 19.58 13.88 -3.66
CA GLY A 121 20.55 13.91 -4.74
C GLY A 121 20.10 13.03 -5.91
N LEU A 122 19.29 13.60 -6.81
CA LEU A 122 18.71 12.93 -7.99
C LEU A 122 19.74 12.11 -8.77
N GLY A 123 20.94 12.65 -9.02
CA GLY A 123 22.00 11.93 -9.73
C GLY A 123 22.48 10.67 -9.02
N ASN A 124 22.53 10.67 -7.68
CA ASN A 124 22.88 9.48 -6.91
C ASN A 124 21.74 8.44 -6.94
N THR A 125 20.50 8.89 -6.73
CA THR A 125 19.32 8.02 -6.79
C THR A 125 19.18 7.35 -8.16
N LEU A 126 19.33 8.11 -9.23
CA LEU A 126 19.27 7.58 -10.60
C LEU A 126 20.38 6.56 -10.86
N ARG A 127 21.62 6.81 -10.41
CA ARG A 127 22.71 5.82 -10.50
C ARG A 127 22.37 4.51 -9.81
N ILE A 128 21.84 4.57 -8.58
CA ILE A 128 21.46 3.37 -7.82
C ILE A 128 20.40 2.57 -8.58
N VAL A 129 19.38 3.25 -9.11
CA VAL A 129 18.30 2.60 -9.87
C VAL A 129 18.83 1.99 -11.17
N THR A 130 19.68 2.70 -11.93
CA THR A 130 20.28 2.18 -13.16
C THR A 130 21.11 0.92 -12.91
N VAL A 131 21.88 0.87 -11.82
CA VAL A 131 22.64 -0.33 -11.43
C VAL A 131 21.70 -1.48 -11.05
N ALA A 132 20.67 -1.21 -10.25
CA ALA A 132 19.72 -2.23 -9.83
C ALA A 132 18.92 -2.84 -11.00
N LEU A 133 18.63 -2.05 -12.04
CA LEU A 133 17.86 -2.50 -13.20
C LEU A 133 18.70 -3.16 -14.30
N ARG A 134 20.05 -3.05 -14.24
CA ARG A 134 20.95 -3.57 -15.28
C ARG A 134 20.79 -5.08 -15.57
N PRO A 135 20.67 -5.97 -14.57
CA PRO A 135 20.46 -7.40 -14.83
C PRO A 135 19.15 -7.68 -15.57
N LEU A 136 18.10 -6.90 -15.28
CA LEU A 136 16.80 -7.05 -15.93
C LEU A 136 16.82 -6.48 -17.35
N ALA A 137 17.57 -5.41 -17.58
CA ALA A 137 17.78 -4.81 -18.89
C ALA A 137 18.54 -5.76 -19.83
N GLU A 138 19.61 -6.41 -19.34
CA GLU A 138 20.35 -7.44 -20.09
C GLU A 138 19.48 -8.64 -20.45
N LEU A 139 18.65 -9.10 -19.51
CA LEU A 139 17.71 -10.22 -19.75
C LEU A 139 16.69 -9.91 -20.87
N ARG A 140 16.39 -8.63 -21.09
CA ARG A 140 15.37 -8.16 -22.04
C ARG A 140 15.96 -7.48 -23.28
N ASP A 141 17.29 -7.49 -23.42
CA ASP A 141 18.02 -6.83 -24.50
C ASP A 141 17.67 -5.32 -24.63
N VAL A 142 17.58 -4.64 -23.48
CA VAL A 142 17.27 -3.20 -23.37
C VAL A 142 18.50 -2.47 -22.85
N THR A 143 18.83 -1.33 -23.46
CA THR A 143 19.92 -0.44 -23.00
C THR A 143 19.38 0.65 -22.08
N ILE A 144 20.06 0.88 -20.95
CA ILE A 144 19.75 1.98 -20.02
C ILE A 144 20.95 2.93 -20.00
N ASP A 145 20.79 4.08 -20.64
CA ASP A 145 21.74 5.20 -20.59
C ASP A 145 21.28 6.23 -19.56
N LEU A 146 22.22 6.70 -18.75
CA LEU A 146 22.00 7.74 -17.75
C LEU A 146 22.87 8.94 -18.08
N GLU A 147 22.25 9.97 -18.67
CA GLU A 147 22.85 11.28 -18.87
C GLU A 147 22.45 12.19 -17.70
N LEU A 148 23.44 12.61 -16.93
CA LEU A 148 23.25 13.63 -15.88
C LEU A 148 23.79 14.95 -16.42
N ALA A 149 22.99 16.02 -16.33
CA ALA A 149 23.51 17.35 -16.59
C ALA A 149 24.58 17.67 -15.53
N ASP A 150 25.73 18.19 -15.97
CA ASP A 150 26.73 18.76 -15.06
C ASP A 150 26.09 19.97 -14.39
N ASP A 151 25.74 19.84 -13.11
CA ASP A 151 25.55 21.01 -12.26
C ASP A 151 26.94 21.64 -12.09
N GLY A 152 27.24 22.61 -12.96
CA GLY A 152 28.33 23.55 -12.78
C GLY A 152 28.22 24.27 -11.42
N PRO A 153 29.30 24.92 -10.97
CA PRO A 153 29.49 25.36 -9.58
C PRO A 153 28.37 26.25 -9.03
#